data_AF-A0A926EID9-F1
#
_entry.id   AF-A0A926EID9-F1
#
_cell.length_a   1.000
_cell.length_b   1.000
_cell.length_c   1.000
_cell.angle_alpha   90.00
_cell.angle_beta   90.00
_cell.angle_gamma   90.00
#
_symmetry.space_group_name_H-M   'P 1'
#
loop_
_entity.id
_entity.type
_entity.pdbx_description
1 polymer ?
#
loop_
_entity_poly.entity_id
_entity_poly.type
_entity_poly.pdbx_seq_one_letter_code
_entity_poly.pdbx_strand_id
1 'polypeptide(L)'
;MNRQSVEVSPQELDLHLEGAEHEKIKSKTLSREQAIGLPSVYANVELISNVISNLEVKLYKELEGSVEEVKGDKRIDLLNDSPNSLMSGDELKKAMVRDYLLDGACYVYMCGQGYSKDRWSLYYIPTTDISLLYSPDIIFKTVTISIQGQNFNPDNFIICTKNTVDGVKGKGIVVECNNILKQALDNMNYTTQTMGNGGVKRGVLQSTRRLTAEAIGELKKAWKRLYEQNNDCIVLNEGITYHELQQTGAEMQMIESKNAIDADICRLFNVPVNLFNSTIPEDVWDAFVKLAIMPIVNKFEKAINKA
;
A
#
# COMPACT_ATOMS: atom_id res chain seq x y z
N MET A 1 31.45 -59.87 -8.70
CA MET A 1 30.44 -59.44 -7.70
C MET A 1 29.80 -58.16 -8.21
N ASN A 2 28.56 -58.26 -8.69
CA ASN A 2 27.81 -57.20 -9.36
C ASN A 2 27.66 -55.96 -8.49
N ARG A 3 28.11 -54.80 -8.98
CA ARG A 3 27.69 -53.48 -8.48
C ARG A 3 26.45 -53.08 -9.27
N GLN A 4 25.27 -53.23 -8.69
CA GLN A 4 24.07 -52.58 -9.22
C GLN A 4 24.13 -51.11 -8.81
N SER A 5 24.30 -50.24 -9.80
CA SER A 5 24.01 -48.82 -9.72
C SER A 5 22.51 -48.65 -9.45
N VAL A 6 22.16 -48.18 -8.26
CA VAL A 6 20.78 -47.82 -7.93
C VAL A 6 20.54 -46.43 -8.51
N GLU A 7 19.94 -46.37 -9.70
CA GLU A 7 19.34 -45.15 -10.22
C GLU A 7 18.10 -44.83 -9.38
N VAL A 8 18.17 -43.73 -8.62
CA VAL A 8 17.00 -43.19 -7.92
C VAL A 8 16.10 -42.54 -8.97
N SER A 9 14.90 -43.07 -9.15
CA SER A 9 13.97 -42.56 -10.16
C SER A 9 13.43 -41.18 -9.75
N PRO A 10 13.10 -40.29 -10.72
CA PRO A 10 12.51 -38.97 -10.43
C PRO A 10 11.28 -39.01 -9.52
N GLN A 11 10.54 -40.12 -9.53
CA GLN A 11 9.34 -40.32 -8.72
C GLN A 11 9.64 -40.48 -7.21
N GLU A 12 10.83 -40.97 -6.84
CA GLU A 12 11.23 -41.07 -5.42
C GLU A 12 11.69 -39.71 -4.85
N LEU A 13 12.17 -38.81 -5.73
CA LEU A 13 12.47 -37.42 -5.38
C LEU A 13 11.18 -36.63 -5.09
N ASP A 14 10.15 -36.82 -5.92
CA ASP A 14 8.85 -36.16 -5.74
C ASP A 14 8.18 -36.58 -4.42
N LEU A 15 8.27 -37.85 -4.04
CA LEU A 15 7.70 -38.36 -2.79
C LEU A 15 8.36 -37.75 -1.53
N HIS A 16 9.65 -37.40 -1.61
CA HIS A 16 10.36 -36.74 -0.50
C HIS A 16 10.11 -35.22 -0.45
N LEU A 17 9.71 -34.61 -1.55
CA LEU A 17 9.35 -33.20 -1.63
C LEU A 17 7.92 -32.93 -1.11
N GLU A 18 7.01 -33.90 -1.24
CA GLU A 18 5.64 -33.81 -0.69
C GLU A 18 5.58 -33.70 0.85
N GLY A 19 6.64 -34.11 1.55
CA GLY A 19 6.74 -34.02 3.01
C GLY A 19 7.13 -32.63 3.55
N ALA A 20 7.46 -31.67 2.70
CA ALA A 20 7.61 -30.28 3.11
C ALA A 20 6.21 -29.69 3.26
N GLU A 21 5.69 -29.66 4.48
CA GLU A 21 4.42 -29.01 4.82
C GLU A 21 4.37 -27.63 4.14
N HIS A 22 3.51 -27.49 3.12
CA HIS A 22 3.09 -26.20 2.62
C HIS A 22 2.37 -25.50 3.77
N GLU A 23 3.14 -24.74 4.55
CA GLU A 23 2.64 -23.87 5.59
C GLU A 23 1.52 -23.04 4.94
N LYS A 24 0.26 -23.36 5.27
CA LYS A 24 -0.92 -22.68 4.72
C LYS A 24 -0.66 -21.20 4.90
N ILE A 25 -0.44 -20.48 3.79
CA ILE A 25 -0.25 -19.04 3.78
C ILE A 25 -1.49 -18.48 4.45
N LYS A 26 -1.41 -18.17 5.76
CA LYS A 26 -2.45 -17.42 6.45
C LYS A 26 -2.60 -16.16 5.63
N SER A 27 -3.76 -15.97 5.01
CA SER A 27 -4.02 -14.80 4.17
C SER A 27 -4.16 -13.58 5.08
N LYS A 28 -3.03 -13.13 5.63
CA LYS A 28 -2.95 -11.86 6.34
C LYS A 28 -3.21 -10.79 5.30
N THR A 29 -4.31 -10.07 5.47
CA THR A 29 -4.61 -8.86 4.72
C THR A 29 -3.53 -7.83 4.99
N LEU A 30 -3.03 -7.21 3.92
CA LEU A 30 -2.00 -6.19 4.00
C LEU A 30 -2.56 -4.93 4.69
N SER A 31 -1.83 -4.38 5.67
CA SER A 31 -2.24 -3.17 6.40
C SER A 31 -1.89 -1.89 5.64
N ARG A 32 -2.49 -0.76 6.04
CA ARG A 32 -2.21 0.55 5.45
C ARG A 32 -0.72 0.91 5.53
N GLU A 33 -0.08 0.63 6.66
CA GLU A 33 1.34 0.91 6.91
C GLU A 33 2.24 0.07 6.00
N GLN A 34 1.85 -1.18 5.76
CA GLN A 34 2.55 -2.05 4.82
C GLN A 34 2.34 -1.59 3.37
N ALA A 35 1.15 -1.08 3.03
CA ALA A 35 0.86 -0.55 1.69
C ALA A 35 1.74 0.64 1.36
N ILE A 36 1.81 1.63 2.24
CA ILE A 36 2.60 2.84 2.03
C ILE A 36 4.11 2.56 2.09
N GLY A 37 4.53 1.46 2.71
CA GLY A 37 5.91 0.99 2.68
C GLY A 37 6.39 0.54 1.29
N LEU A 38 5.48 0.25 0.35
CA LEU A 38 5.83 -0.06 -1.03
C LEU A 38 6.24 1.21 -1.77
N PRO A 39 7.45 1.29 -2.37
CA PRO A 39 7.94 2.50 -3.04
C PRO A 39 6.99 3.03 -4.12
N SER A 40 6.42 2.13 -4.93
CA SER A 40 5.50 2.48 -6.02
C SER A 40 4.18 3.05 -5.48
N VAL A 41 3.67 2.54 -4.35
CA VAL A 41 2.48 3.11 -3.70
C VAL A 41 2.79 4.48 -3.13
N TYR A 42 3.89 4.61 -2.40
CA TYR A 42 4.33 5.88 -1.81
C TYR A 42 4.49 6.96 -2.89
N ALA A 43 5.22 6.66 -3.97
CA ALA A 43 5.48 7.62 -5.05
C ALA A 43 4.19 8.13 -5.71
N ASN A 44 3.22 7.24 -5.97
CA ASN A 44 1.94 7.61 -6.57
C ASN A 44 1.06 8.46 -5.62
N VAL A 45 0.96 8.08 -4.35
CA VAL A 45 0.22 8.85 -3.34
C VAL A 45 0.86 10.23 -3.14
N GLU A 46 2.19 10.28 -3.03
CA GLU A 46 2.94 11.51 -2.83
C GLU A 46 2.78 12.46 -4.03
N LEU A 47 2.91 11.95 -5.25
CA LEU A 47 2.70 12.73 -6.47
C LEU A 47 1.30 13.35 -6.53
N ILE A 48 0.25 12.53 -6.38
CA ILE A 48 -1.15 13.00 -6.46
C ILE A 48 -1.44 14.00 -5.35
N SER A 49 -1.01 13.69 -4.12
CA SER A 49 -1.24 14.54 -2.95
C SER A 49 -0.56 15.90 -3.10
N ASN A 50 0.68 15.94 -3.61
CA ASN A 50 1.43 17.17 -3.88
C ASN A 50 0.77 18.04 -4.95
N VAL A 51 0.31 17.44 -6.05
CA VAL A 51 -0.35 18.19 -7.12
C VAL A 51 -1.63 18.84 -6.58
N ILE A 52 -2.44 18.09 -5.82
CA ILE A 52 -3.71 18.60 -5.27
C ILE A 52 -3.48 19.61 -4.14
N SER A 53 -2.49 19.40 -3.27
CA SER A 53 -2.23 20.31 -2.15
C SER A 53 -1.79 21.69 -2.61
N ASN A 54 -1.11 21.78 -3.76
CA ASN A 54 -0.68 23.03 -4.37
C ASN A 54 -1.81 23.80 -5.06
N LEU A 55 -2.99 23.21 -5.21
CA LEU A 55 -4.15 23.91 -5.78
C LEU A 55 -4.73 24.89 -4.76
N GLU A 56 -4.93 26.13 -5.21
CA GLU A 56 -5.64 27.16 -4.46
C GLU A 56 -7.15 26.94 -4.58
N VAL A 57 -7.83 26.91 -3.43
CA VAL A 57 -9.30 26.86 -3.37
C VAL A 57 -9.84 28.28 -3.50
N LYS A 58 -10.74 28.49 -4.45
CA LYS A 58 -11.41 29.77 -4.68
C LYS A 58 -12.90 29.64 -4.44
N LEU A 59 -13.49 30.67 -3.84
CA LEU A 59 -14.92 30.74 -3.60
C LEU A 59 -15.56 31.66 -4.63
N TYR A 60 -16.63 31.19 -5.25
CA TYR A 60 -17.43 31.97 -6.19
C TYR A 60 -18.85 32.16 -5.66
N LYS A 61 -19.44 33.31 -5.97
CA LYS A 61 -20.83 33.63 -5.66
C LYS A 61 -21.55 34.01 -6.94
N GLU A 62 -22.74 33.45 -7.13
CA GLU A 62 -23.64 33.83 -8.21
C GLU A 62 -24.48 35.05 -7.79
N LEU A 63 -24.46 36.10 -8.60
CA LEU A 63 -25.22 37.34 -8.41
C LEU A 63 -25.90 37.69 -9.72
N GLU A 64 -27.24 37.59 -9.78
CA GLU A 64 -28.05 38.03 -10.93
C GLU A 64 -27.53 37.56 -12.31
N GLY A 65 -27.03 36.32 -12.40
CA GLY A 65 -26.51 35.72 -13.63
C GLY A 65 -25.03 36.01 -13.93
N SER A 66 -24.32 36.74 -13.07
CA SER A 66 -22.85 36.82 -13.08
C SER A 66 -22.24 35.94 -11.97
N VAL A 67 -21.02 35.45 -12.22
CA VAL A 67 -20.22 34.71 -11.24
C VAL A 67 -19.06 35.59 -10.82
N GLU A 68 -19.02 35.96 -9.55
CA GLU A 68 -17.95 36.79 -8.97
C GLU A 68 -17.10 35.98 -7.98
N GLU A 69 -15.78 36.17 -8.03
CA GLU A 69 -14.84 35.58 -7.07
C GLU A 69 -14.94 36.34 -5.73
N VAL A 70 -15.22 35.61 -4.66
CA VAL A 70 -15.25 36.14 -3.30
C VAL A 70 -13.84 36.14 -2.74
N LYS A 71 -13.40 37.28 -2.20
CA LYS A 71 -12.08 37.45 -1.57
C LYS A 71 -12.21 37.78 -0.09
N GLY A 72 -11.27 37.30 0.72
CA GLY A 72 -11.21 37.58 2.17
C GLY A 72 -12.27 36.84 3.00
N ASP A 73 -12.88 35.77 2.46
CA ASP A 73 -13.74 34.89 3.25
C ASP A 73 -12.88 33.91 4.05
N LYS A 74 -13.17 33.79 5.35
CA LYS A 74 -12.41 32.93 6.27
C LYS A 74 -12.31 31.47 5.81
N ARG A 75 -13.29 30.97 5.06
CA ARG A 75 -13.27 29.59 4.53
C ARG A 75 -12.12 29.37 3.55
N ILE A 76 -11.77 30.41 2.77
CA ILE A 76 -10.64 30.37 1.83
C ILE A 76 -9.35 30.25 2.63
N ASP A 77 -9.15 31.10 3.64
CA ASP A 77 -7.97 31.09 4.51
C ASP A 77 -7.80 29.74 5.24
N LEU A 78 -8.91 29.14 5.70
CA LEU A 78 -8.90 27.84 6.38
C LEU A 78 -8.48 26.69 5.46
N LEU A 79 -8.85 26.74 4.17
CA LEU A 79 -8.55 25.66 3.22
C LEU A 79 -7.19 25.86 2.54
N ASN A 80 -6.72 27.09 2.39
CA ASN A 80 -5.48 27.40 1.68
C ASN A 80 -4.28 27.60 2.62
N ASP A 81 -4.45 28.33 3.72
CA ASP A 81 -3.32 28.82 4.52
C ASP A 81 -3.23 28.13 5.88
N SER A 82 -4.19 28.38 6.79
CA SER A 82 -4.12 27.94 8.18
C SER A 82 -5.46 27.37 8.65
N PRO A 83 -5.70 26.06 8.46
CA PRO A 83 -6.90 25.39 8.96
C PRO A 83 -7.01 25.42 10.48
N ASN A 84 -5.86 25.32 11.16
CA ASN A 84 -5.74 25.39 12.60
C ASN A 84 -4.32 25.86 12.98
N SER A 85 -4.02 25.93 14.28
CA SER A 85 -2.72 26.41 14.78
C SER A 85 -1.55 25.42 14.62
N LEU A 86 -1.81 24.18 14.20
CA LEU A 86 -0.82 23.10 14.15
C LEU A 86 -0.43 22.71 12.72
N MET A 87 -1.35 22.84 11.76
CA MET A 87 -1.22 22.33 10.40
C MET A 87 -1.47 23.46 9.39
N SER A 88 -0.75 23.45 8.28
CA SER A 88 -1.02 24.34 7.14
C SER A 88 -2.11 23.77 6.21
N GLY A 89 -2.65 24.63 5.33
CA GLY A 89 -3.70 24.22 4.38
C GLY A 89 -3.23 23.18 3.38
N ASP A 90 -1.98 23.27 2.91
CA ASP A 90 -1.38 22.28 2.02
C ASP A 90 -1.20 20.92 2.72
N GLU A 91 -0.73 20.91 3.97
CA GLU A 91 -0.61 19.69 4.77
C GLU A 91 -1.99 19.04 4.98
N LEU A 92 -3.02 19.82 5.31
CA LEU A 92 -4.39 19.33 5.45
C LEU A 92 -4.87 18.67 4.16
N LYS A 93 -4.73 19.36 3.02
CA LYS A 93 -5.10 18.84 1.70
C LYS A 93 -4.35 17.53 1.40
N LYS A 94 -3.04 17.45 1.66
CA LYS A 94 -2.26 16.20 1.50
C LYS A 94 -2.81 15.07 2.36
N ALA A 95 -3.07 15.33 3.65
CA ALA A 95 -3.58 14.33 4.56
C ALA A 95 -4.94 13.79 4.11
N MET A 96 -5.83 14.68 3.67
CA MET A 96 -7.14 14.29 3.14
C MET A 96 -7.03 13.43 1.87
N VAL A 97 -6.17 13.81 0.91
CA VAL A 97 -5.97 13.06 -0.34
C VAL A 97 -5.38 11.68 -0.05
N ARG A 98 -4.39 11.61 0.85
CA ARG A 98 -3.77 10.34 1.26
C ARG A 98 -4.80 9.36 1.82
N ASP A 99 -5.67 9.81 2.72
CA ASP A 99 -6.70 8.96 3.34
C ASP A 99 -7.80 8.57 2.34
N TYR A 100 -8.20 9.51 1.48
CA TYR A 100 -9.11 9.24 0.38
C TYR A 100 -8.58 8.15 -0.57
N LEU A 101 -7.29 8.15 -0.89
CA LEU A 101 -6.67 7.15 -1.78
C LEU A 101 -6.50 5.78 -1.10
N LEU A 102 -5.97 5.76 0.13
CA LEU A 102 -5.58 4.54 0.83
C LEU A 102 -6.77 3.85 1.51
N ASP A 103 -7.51 4.59 2.32
CA ASP A 103 -8.61 4.05 3.13
C ASP A 103 -9.96 4.21 2.45
N GLY A 104 -10.05 5.16 1.51
CA GLY A 104 -11.27 5.45 0.76
C GLY A 104 -12.15 6.50 1.41
N ALA A 105 -11.76 7.06 2.55
CA ALA A 105 -12.49 8.11 3.21
C ALA A 105 -11.50 9.04 3.91
N CYS A 106 -11.79 10.33 3.92
CA CYS A 106 -11.11 11.28 4.79
C CYS A 106 -12.14 12.10 5.57
N TYR A 107 -11.76 12.51 6.77
CA TYR A 107 -12.63 13.20 7.71
C TYR A 107 -11.92 14.43 8.27
N VAL A 108 -12.57 15.58 8.16
CA VAL A 108 -12.09 16.83 8.73
C VAL A 108 -13.17 17.41 9.60
N TYR A 109 -12.92 17.47 10.90
CA TYR A 109 -13.86 18.04 11.86
C TYR A 109 -13.89 19.57 11.74
N MET A 110 -15.09 20.12 11.59
CA MET A 110 -15.33 21.55 11.52
C MET A 110 -15.67 22.08 12.91
N CYS A 111 -14.73 22.80 13.51
CA CYS A 111 -14.95 23.50 14.78
C CYS A 111 -15.58 24.87 14.49
N GLY A 112 -16.68 25.20 15.17
CA GLY A 112 -17.38 26.49 15.02
C GLY A 112 -18.85 26.45 15.42
N GLN A 113 -19.48 25.28 15.37
CA GLN A 113 -20.85 25.07 15.85
C GLN A 113 -20.87 24.84 17.37
N GLY A 114 -20.82 25.91 18.17
CA GLY A 114 -21.30 25.90 19.57
C GLY A 114 -20.29 26.15 20.70
N TYR A 115 -19.00 25.82 20.57
CA TYR A 115 -18.03 25.96 21.69
C TYR A 115 -17.25 27.28 21.69
N SER A 116 -17.04 27.90 20.53
CA SER A 116 -16.47 29.24 20.40
C SER A 116 -16.88 29.78 19.04
N LYS A 117 -17.94 30.61 19.01
CA LYS A 117 -18.49 31.19 17.78
C LYS A 117 -17.48 32.03 16.99
N ASP A 118 -16.35 32.39 17.60
CA ASP A 118 -15.38 33.32 17.04
C ASP A 118 -14.15 32.64 16.39
N ARG A 119 -13.98 31.31 16.54
CA ARG A 119 -12.83 30.59 15.99
C ARG A 119 -13.22 29.36 15.19
N TRP A 120 -13.63 29.59 13.95
CA TRP A 120 -13.70 28.56 12.92
C TRP A 120 -12.32 27.92 12.71
N SER A 121 -12.25 26.59 12.72
CA SER A 121 -11.03 25.81 12.50
C SER A 121 -11.36 24.43 11.93
N LEU A 122 -10.43 23.87 11.16
CA LEU A 122 -10.53 22.54 10.55
C LEU A 122 -9.51 21.60 11.18
N TYR A 123 -9.94 20.43 11.64
CA TYR A 123 -9.07 19.43 12.25
C TYR A 123 -9.14 18.11 11.48
N TYR A 124 -8.02 17.71 10.88
CA TYR A 124 -7.88 16.38 10.29
C TYR A 124 -7.98 15.30 11.37
N ILE A 125 -8.78 14.26 11.11
CA ILE A 125 -8.92 13.11 12.00
C ILE A 125 -8.51 11.85 11.23
N PRO A 126 -7.52 11.08 11.71
CA PRO A 126 -7.17 9.79 11.12
C PRO A 126 -8.36 8.83 11.08
N THR A 127 -8.50 8.10 9.98
CA THR A 127 -9.54 7.08 9.81
C THR A 127 -9.50 5.98 10.88
N THR A 128 -8.32 5.68 11.43
CA THR A 128 -8.11 4.69 12.50
C THR A 128 -8.77 5.07 13.82
N ASP A 129 -8.97 6.37 14.05
CA ASP A 129 -9.53 6.90 15.29
C ASP A 129 -11.06 7.09 15.20
N ILE A 130 -11.64 6.77 14.04
CA ILE A 130 -13.07 6.92 13.75
C ILE A 130 -13.77 5.57 13.83
N SER A 131 -14.83 5.52 14.62
CA SER A 131 -15.79 4.42 14.63
C SER A 131 -17.14 4.89 14.11
N LEU A 132 -17.72 4.17 13.14
CA LEU A 132 -19.02 4.49 12.57
C LEU A 132 -20.10 3.62 13.21
N LEU A 133 -21.07 4.26 13.85
CA LEU A 133 -22.24 3.61 14.43
C LEU A 133 -23.43 3.81 13.51
N TYR A 134 -23.97 2.71 12.99
CA TYR A 134 -25.11 2.72 12.07
C TYR A 134 -26.40 2.44 12.83
N SER A 135 -27.44 3.19 12.52
CA SER A 135 -28.80 2.85 12.95
C SER A 135 -29.25 1.53 12.31
N PRO A 136 -30.17 0.79 12.94
CA PRO A 136 -30.69 -0.47 12.40
C PRO A 136 -31.64 -0.27 11.21
N ASP A 137 -32.04 0.98 10.90
CA ASP A 137 -32.88 1.29 9.74
C ASP A 137 -32.14 0.91 8.44
N ILE A 138 -32.87 0.49 7.42
CA ILE A 138 -32.33 0.09 6.13
C ILE A 138 -32.42 1.24 5.12
N ILE A 139 -33.45 2.08 5.23
CA ILE A 139 -33.77 3.14 4.27
C ILE A 139 -33.27 4.49 4.80
N PHE A 140 -33.67 4.87 6.01
CA PHE A 140 -33.24 6.12 6.64
C PHE A 140 -32.09 5.86 7.61
N LYS A 141 -31.00 5.30 7.06
CA LYS A 141 -29.78 5.04 7.84
C LYS A 141 -29.22 6.34 8.37
N THR A 142 -29.14 6.43 9.70
CA THR A 142 -28.40 7.48 10.38
C THR A 142 -27.05 6.91 10.77
N VAL A 143 -26.01 7.70 10.55
CA VAL A 143 -24.65 7.35 10.97
C VAL A 143 -24.23 8.32 12.05
N THR A 144 -23.61 7.80 13.10
CA THR A 144 -22.96 8.60 14.14
C THR A 144 -21.47 8.31 14.11
N ILE A 145 -20.67 9.37 14.10
CA ILE A 145 -19.21 9.27 14.15
C ILE A 145 -18.80 9.28 15.62
N SER A 146 -18.21 8.19 16.09
CA SER A 146 -17.68 8.06 17.44
C SER A 146 -16.17 8.23 17.42
N ILE A 147 -15.66 9.22 18.14
CA ILE A 147 -14.22 9.49 18.33
C ILE A 147 -13.94 9.48 19.83
N GLN A 148 -13.06 8.58 20.28
CA GLN A 148 -12.69 8.43 21.70
C GLN A 148 -13.91 8.32 22.66
N GLY A 149 -14.99 7.67 22.22
CA GLY A 149 -16.20 7.47 23.00
C GLY A 149 -17.18 8.65 23.00
N GLN A 150 -16.87 9.75 22.31
CA GLN A 150 -17.79 10.85 22.07
C GLN A 150 -18.46 10.73 20.70
N ASN A 151 -19.76 11.00 20.67
CA ASN A 151 -20.59 10.88 19.48
C ASN A 151 -20.78 12.23 18.81
N PHE A 152 -20.53 12.28 17.51
CA PHE A 152 -20.67 13.46 16.66
C PHE A 152 -21.59 13.16 15.48
N ASN A 153 -22.32 14.18 15.03
CA ASN A 153 -23.09 14.13 13.79
C ASN A 153 -22.11 14.23 12.60
N PRO A 154 -22.22 13.37 11.56
CA PRO A 154 -21.54 13.54 10.28
C PRO A 154 -21.57 14.97 9.70
N ASP A 155 -22.63 15.74 9.93
CA ASP A 155 -22.75 17.14 9.45
C ASP A 155 -21.70 18.09 10.05
N ASN A 156 -21.04 17.69 11.16
CA ASN A 156 -19.93 18.44 11.74
C ASN A 156 -18.59 18.20 11.02
N PHE A 157 -18.58 17.40 9.94
CA PHE A 157 -17.36 17.01 9.24
C PHE A 157 -17.44 17.29 7.75
N ILE A 158 -16.31 17.68 7.17
CA ILE A 158 -16.08 17.53 5.74
C ILE A 158 -15.67 16.07 5.52
N ILE A 159 -16.52 15.32 4.80
CA ILE A 159 -16.31 13.90 4.52
C ILE A 159 -16.20 13.70 3.02
N CYS A 160 -15.04 13.24 2.55
CA CYS A 160 -14.85 12.87 1.16
C CYS A 160 -14.59 11.37 1.06
N THR A 161 -15.36 10.68 0.22
CA THR A 161 -15.36 9.22 0.13
C THR A 161 -15.19 8.72 -1.31
N LYS A 162 -14.41 7.65 -1.45
CA LYS A 162 -14.18 6.87 -2.66
C LYS A 162 -15.03 5.61 -2.60
N ASN A 163 -15.74 5.30 -3.68
CA ASN A 163 -16.52 4.06 -3.85
C ASN A 163 -17.43 3.72 -2.64
N THR A 164 -18.05 4.74 -2.05
CA THR A 164 -18.98 4.59 -0.93
C THR A 164 -20.37 4.16 -1.40
N VAL A 165 -21.10 3.49 -0.50
CA VAL A 165 -22.54 3.19 -0.65
C VAL A 165 -23.43 3.96 0.32
N ASP A 166 -22.85 4.54 1.37
CA ASP A 166 -23.57 5.20 2.47
C ASP A 166 -23.21 6.70 2.61
N GLY A 167 -22.23 7.19 1.84
CA GLY A 167 -21.76 8.57 1.87
C GLY A 167 -20.71 8.86 2.96
N VAL A 168 -20.47 7.93 3.89
CA VAL A 168 -19.60 8.14 5.07
C VAL A 168 -18.40 7.21 5.04
N LYS A 169 -18.62 5.92 4.76
CA LYS A 169 -17.54 4.93 4.62
C LYS A 169 -17.23 4.70 3.16
N GLY A 170 -15.97 4.88 2.78
CA GLY A 170 -15.49 4.51 1.46
C GLY A 170 -14.61 3.27 1.48
N LYS A 171 -14.14 2.90 0.29
CA LYS A 171 -13.18 1.82 0.08
C LYS A 171 -12.02 2.36 -0.75
N GLY A 172 -10.84 2.39 -0.14
CA GLY A 172 -9.61 2.79 -0.79
C GLY A 172 -8.87 1.61 -1.39
N ILE A 173 -7.73 1.89 -1.99
CA ILE A 173 -6.94 0.86 -2.68
C ILE A 173 -6.46 -0.25 -1.75
N VAL A 174 -6.26 0.03 -0.45
CA VAL A 174 -5.78 -0.97 0.52
C VAL A 174 -6.83 -2.08 0.67
N VAL A 175 -8.11 -1.72 0.62
CA VAL A 175 -9.23 -2.66 0.72
C VAL A 175 -9.56 -3.26 -0.65
N GLU A 176 -9.66 -2.43 -1.69
CA GLU A 176 -10.10 -2.87 -3.02
C GLU A 176 -9.06 -3.72 -3.75
N CYS A 177 -7.77 -3.36 -3.59
CA CYS A 177 -6.66 -3.94 -4.34
C CYS A 177 -5.66 -4.66 -3.43
N ASN A 178 -6.12 -5.23 -2.30
CA ASN A 178 -5.23 -5.86 -1.32
C ASN A 178 -4.36 -6.98 -1.92
N ASN A 179 -4.91 -7.77 -2.84
CA ASN A 179 -4.22 -8.92 -3.43
C ASN A 179 -2.95 -8.52 -4.22
N ILE A 180 -3.04 -7.47 -5.04
CA ILE A 180 -1.90 -7.02 -5.85
C ILE A 180 -0.86 -6.29 -4.99
N LEU A 181 -1.31 -5.51 -4.00
CA LEU A 181 -0.40 -4.90 -3.02
C LEU A 181 0.34 -5.97 -2.20
N LYS A 182 -0.36 -7.04 -1.83
CA LYS A 182 0.25 -8.18 -1.15
C LYS A 182 1.26 -8.89 -2.05
N GLN A 183 0.92 -9.12 -3.32
CA GLN A 183 1.85 -9.69 -4.28
C GLN A 183 3.11 -8.83 -4.43
N ALA A 184 2.98 -7.51 -4.45
CA ALA A 184 4.10 -6.57 -4.48
C ALA A 184 4.97 -6.68 -3.22
N LEU A 185 4.35 -6.77 -2.03
CA LEU A 185 5.06 -6.94 -0.77
C LEU A 185 5.80 -8.28 -0.70
N ASP A 186 5.15 -9.36 -1.13
CA ASP A 186 5.76 -10.70 -1.15
C ASP A 186 6.94 -10.75 -2.13
N ASN A 187 6.82 -10.12 -3.31
CA ASN A 187 7.91 -9.98 -4.28
C ASN A 187 9.07 -9.17 -3.70
N MET A 188 8.79 -8.06 -3.01
CA MET A 188 9.80 -7.23 -2.35
C MET A 188 10.53 -8.01 -1.25
N ASN A 189 9.81 -8.71 -0.38
CA ASN A 189 10.40 -9.53 0.69
C ASN A 189 11.25 -10.67 0.13
N TYR A 190 10.76 -11.35 -0.92
CA TYR A 190 11.51 -12.38 -1.62
C TYR A 190 12.81 -11.83 -2.24
N THR A 191 12.76 -10.62 -2.83
CA THR A 191 13.93 -9.90 -3.35
C THR A 191 14.94 -9.60 -2.26
N THR A 192 14.50 -8.98 -1.16
CA THR A 192 15.38 -8.63 -0.06
C THR A 192 16.00 -9.87 0.59
N GLN A 193 15.24 -10.96 0.75
CA GLN A 193 15.76 -12.21 1.31
C GLN A 193 16.77 -12.88 0.39
N THR A 194 16.50 -12.92 -0.92
CA THR A 194 17.40 -13.52 -1.91
C THR A 194 18.72 -12.74 -2.00
N MET A 195 18.65 -11.41 -2.00
CA MET A 195 19.83 -10.54 -1.97
C MET A 195 20.60 -10.63 -0.65
N GLY A 196 19.88 -10.66 0.48
CA GLY A 196 20.48 -10.75 1.82
C GLY A 196 21.21 -12.07 2.06
N ASN A 197 20.79 -13.15 1.41
CA ASN A 197 21.47 -14.45 1.46
C ASN A 197 22.67 -14.54 0.48
N GLY A 198 23.14 -13.42 -0.07
CA GLY A 198 24.33 -13.35 -0.91
C GLY A 198 24.20 -14.10 -2.25
N GLY A 199 22.98 -14.34 -2.73
CA GLY A 199 22.76 -15.11 -3.96
C GLY A 199 23.13 -16.59 -3.86
N VAL A 200 23.33 -17.13 -2.64
CA VAL A 200 23.58 -18.57 -2.44
C VAL A 200 22.34 -19.34 -2.92
N LYS A 201 22.49 -20.00 -4.07
CA LYS A 201 21.43 -20.79 -4.68
C LYS A 201 21.03 -21.92 -3.74
N ARG A 202 19.76 -22.34 -3.81
CA ARG A 202 19.34 -23.56 -3.16
C ARG A 202 19.99 -24.73 -3.88
N GLY A 203 20.44 -25.73 -3.13
CA GLY A 203 21.00 -26.93 -3.70
C GLY A 203 20.84 -28.12 -2.78
N VAL A 204 21.07 -29.30 -3.34
CA VAL A 204 20.96 -30.56 -2.62
C VAL A 204 22.38 -31.06 -2.33
N LEU A 205 22.62 -31.45 -1.09
CA LEU A 205 23.83 -32.16 -0.71
C LEU A 205 23.61 -33.64 -1.01
N GLN A 206 24.35 -34.19 -1.98
CA GLN A 206 24.33 -35.60 -2.30
C GLN A 206 25.52 -36.29 -1.63
N SER A 207 25.25 -37.37 -0.89
CA SER A 207 26.30 -38.23 -0.33
C SER A 207 26.40 -39.54 -1.10
N THR A 208 27.62 -39.96 -1.39
CA THR A 208 27.91 -41.25 -2.01
C THR A 208 27.76 -42.44 -1.05
N ARG A 209 27.64 -42.20 0.27
CA ARG A 209 27.48 -43.22 1.32
C ARG A 209 26.22 -42.94 2.15
N ARG A 210 25.62 -43.98 2.74
CA ARG A 210 24.53 -43.79 3.72
C ARG A 210 25.09 -43.10 4.97
N LEU A 211 24.49 -41.98 5.34
CA LEU A 211 24.83 -41.23 6.54
C LEU A 211 24.00 -41.72 7.74
N THR A 212 24.58 -41.67 8.94
CA THR A 212 23.84 -41.90 10.19
C THR A 212 22.94 -40.71 10.52
N ALA A 213 21.88 -40.93 11.29
CA ALA A 213 20.93 -39.88 11.66
C ALA A 213 21.60 -38.70 12.39
N GLU A 214 22.62 -38.98 13.21
CA GLU A 214 23.41 -37.96 13.90
C GLU A 214 24.23 -37.10 12.92
N ALA A 215 24.87 -37.72 11.93
CA ALA A 215 25.64 -37.00 10.91
C ALA A 215 24.75 -36.10 10.04
N ILE A 216 23.52 -36.56 9.72
CA ILE A 216 22.52 -35.75 9.01
C ILE A 216 22.08 -34.55 9.87
N GLY A 217 21.90 -34.76 11.17
CA GLY A 217 21.54 -33.70 12.11
C GLY A 217 22.60 -32.60 12.19
N GLU A 218 23.87 -32.98 12.34
CA GLU A 218 24.99 -32.03 12.36
C GLU A 218 25.19 -31.33 11.00
N LEU A 219 25.01 -32.05 9.89
CA LEU A 219 25.05 -31.46 8.55
C LEU A 219 23.94 -30.42 8.37
N LYS A 220 22.70 -30.70 8.81
CA LYS A 220 21.58 -29.74 8.76
C LYS A 220 21.85 -28.50 9.60
N LYS A 221 22.44 -28.65 10.80
CA LYS A 221 22.81 -27.52 11.66
C LYS A 221 23.92 -26.68 11.02
N ALA A 222 24.97 -27.31 10.50
CA ALA A 222 26.04 -26.62 9.78
C ALA A 222 25.51 -25.89 8.54
N TRP A 223 24.65 -26.55 7.76
CA TRP A 223 24.01 -25.97 6.59
C TRP A 223 23.11 -24.77 6.95
N LYS A 224 22.32 -24.86 8.03
CA LYS A 224 21.49 -23.74 8.50
C LYS A 224 22.33 -22.52 8.88
N ARG A 225 23.49 -22.73 9.52
CA ARG A 225 24.43 -21.65 9.87
C ARG A 225 24.99 -20.92 8.64
N LEU A 226 25.14 -21.62 7.50
CA LEU A 226 25.58 -21.00 6.24
C LEU A 226 24.52 -20.07 5.62
N TYR A 227 23.23 -20.26 5.94
CA TYR A 227 22.17 -19.34 5.52
C TYR A 227 21.84 -18.27 6.58
N GLU A 228 22.58 -18.23 7.71
CA GLU A 228 22.53 -17.14 8.68
C GLU A 228 23.53 -16.05 8.26
N GLN A 229 23.22 -14.77 8.53
CA GLN A 229 23.93 -13.60 7.95
C GLN A 229 25.44 -13.49 8.23
N ASN A 230 26.03 -14.40 9.01
CA ASN A 230 27.47 -14.49 9.28
C ASN A 230 28.05 -15.76 8.65
N ASN A 231 28.69 -15.61 7.50
CA ASN A 231 29.29 -16.72 6.76
C ASN A 231 30.54 -17.28 7.46
N ASP A 232 30.40 -18.41 8.15
CA ASP A 232 31.52 -19.32 8.44
C ASP A 232 31.70 -20.31 7.27
N CYS A 233 32.94 -20.48 6.82
CA CYS A 233 33.32 -21.38 5.75
C CYS A 233 32.99 -22.85 6.12
N ILE A 234 32.22 -23.56 5.29
CA ILE A 234 31.96 -25.00 5.47
C ILE A 234 33.01 -25.82 4.71
N VAL A 235 33.71 -26.68 5.45
CA VAL A 235 34.57 -27.73 4.88
C VAL A 235 33.72 -28.95 4.56
N LEU A 236 33.65 -29.34 3.29
CA LEU A 236 32.96 -30.55 2.85
C LEU A 236 33.82 -31.78 3.18
N ASN A 237 33.24 -32.73 3.92
CA ASN A 237 33.84 -34.03 4.17
C ASN A 237 33.93 -34.86 2.87
N GLU A 238 34.88 -35.79 2.81
CA GLU A 238 35.10 -36.65 1.64
C GLU A 238 33.81 -37.37 1.19
N GLY A 239 33.41 -37.18 -0.06
CA GLY A 239 32.27 -37.88 -0.67
C GLY A 239 30.90 -37.19 -0.60
N ILE A 240 30.84 -35.91 -0.18
CA ILE A 240 29.66 -35.05 -0.28
C ILE A 240 29.84 -34.10 -1.47
N THR A 241 28.91 -34.14 -2.42
CA THR A 241 28.85 -33.20 -3.56
C THR A 241 27.66 -32.27 -3.41
N TYR A 242 27.90 -30.98 -3.63
CA TYR A 242 26.84 -29.98 -3.70
C TYR A 242 26.32 -29.89 -5.14
N HIS A 243 25.03 -30.14 -5.33
CA HIS A 243 24.36 -29.92 -6.60
C HIS A 243 23.51 -28.66 -6.47
N GLU A 244 23.95 -27.59 -7.15
CA GLU A 244 23.13 -26.39 -7.34
C GLU A 244 21.82 -26.81 -8.04
N LEU A 245 20.68 -26.48 -7.45
CA LEU A 245 19.44 -26.50 -8.21
C LEU A 245 19.54 -25.33 -9.19
N GLN A 246 19.66 -25.65 -10.48
CA GLN A 246 19.71 -24.66 -11.55
C GLN A 246 18.45 -23.80 -11.51
N GLN A 247 18.58 -22.53 -11.15
CA GLN A 247 17.60 -21.48 -11.43
C GLN A 247 18.08 -20.64 -12.61
N THR A 248 18.17 -21.24 -13.80
CA THR A 248 18.39 -20.48 -15.03
C THR A 248 17.13 -19.67 -15.34
N GLY A 249 17.22 -18.34 -15.25
CA GLY A 249 16.16 -17.40 -15.66
C GLY A 249 15.35 -16.71 -14.55
N ALA A 250 15.56 -17.06 -13.27
CA ALA A 250 14.78 -16.50 -12.16
C ALA A 250 15.03 -15.00 -11.96
N GLU A 251 16.26 -14.52 -12.12
CA GLU A 251 16.61 -13.10 -11.94
C GLU A 251 15.96 -12.19 -12.99
N MET A 252 15.97 -12.60 -14.26
CA MET A 252 15.35 -11.82 -15.34
C MET A 252 13.82 -11.80 -15.19
N GLN A 253 13.19 -12.95 -14.89
CA GLN A 253 11.76 -13.03 -14.60
C GLN A 253 11.37 -12.20 -13.36
N MET A 254 12.26 -12.06 -12.39
CA MET A 254 12.02 -11.28 -11.18
C MET A 254 12.05 -9.78 -11.45
N ILE A 255 12.97 -9.30 -12.29
CA ILE A 255 12.99 -7.91 -12.76
C ILE A 255 11.73 -7.61 -13.59
N GLU A 256 11.37 -8.50 -14.51
CA GLU A 256 10.15 -8.36 -15.31
C GLU A 256 8.89 -8.34 -14.43
N SER A 257 8.82 -9.24 -13.44
CA SER A 257 7.71 -9.29 -12.47
C SER A 257 7.64 -8.01 -11.65
N LYS A 258 8.77 -7.45 -11.21
CA LYS A 258 8.80 -6.18 -10.47
C LYS A 258 8.26 -5.04 -11.33
N ASN A 259 8.76 -4.89 -12.55
CA ASN A 259 8.32 -3.84 -13.47
C ASN A 259 6.83 -3.97 -13.82
N ALA A 260 6.33 -5.21 -13.98
CA ALA A 260 4.92 -5.47 -14.22
C ALA A 260 4.04 -5.06 -13.02
N ILE A 261 4.44 -5.45 -11.81
CA ILE A 261 3.76 -5.07 -10.56
C ILE A 261 3.75 -3.54 -10.38
N ASP A 262 4.88 -2.87 -10.62
CA ASP A 262 4.99 -1.42 -10.53
C ASP A 262 4.07 -0.73 -11.53
N ALA A 263 4.00 -1.24 -12.77
CA ALA A 263 3.08 -0.74 -13.79
C ALA A 263 1.62 -0.93 -13.39
N ASP A 264 1.26 -2.08 -12.82
CA ASP A 264 -0.09 -2.33 -12.34
C ASP A 264 -0.46 -1.43 -11.17
N ILE A 265 0.45 -1.19 -10.21
CA ILE A 265 0.23 -0.23 -9.12
C ILE A 265 -0.03 1.17 -9.69
N CYS A 266 0.77 1.64 -10.64
CA CYS A 266 0.54 2.95 -11.27
C CYS A 266 -0.85 3.04 -11.92
N ARG A 267 -1.29 1.96 -12.59
CA ARG A 267 -2.65 1.88 -13.17
C ARG A 267 -3.75 1.99 -12.11
N LEU A 268 -3.57 1.45 -10.89
CA LEU A 268 -4.54 1.59 -9.80
C LEU A 268 -4.80 3.04 -9.41
N PHE A 269 -3.77 3.90 -9.54
CA PHE A 269 -3.85 5.32 -9.25
C PHE A 269 -4.16 6.18 -10.48
N ASN A 270 -4.37 5.57 -11.65
CA ASN A 270 -4.48 6.25 -12.94
C ASN A 270 -3.25 7.12 -13.28
N VAL A 271 -2.08 6.74 -12.78
CA VAL A 271 -0.81 7.43 -13.06
C VAL A 271 -0.11 6.74 -14.23
N PRO A 272 0.29 7.49 -15.28
CA PRO A 272 1.09 6.93 -16.36
C PRO A 272 2.46 6.41 -15.85
N VAL A 273 2.83 5.18 -16.24
CA VAL A 273 4.07 4.53 -15.78
C VAL A 273 5.33 5.32 -16.17
N ASN A 274 5.30 5.97 -17.32
CA ASN A 274 6.39 6.77 -17.87
C ASN A 274 6.54 8.16 -17.21
N LEU A 275 5.66 8.54 -16.29
CA LEU A 275 5.70 9.86 -15.64
C LEU A 275 6.93 10.03 -14.73
N PHE A 276 7.53 8.92 -14.29
CA PHE A 276 8.73 8.94 -13.45
C PHE A 276 10.04 8.95 -14.27
N ASN A 277 9.96 8.98 -15.60
CA ASN A 277 11.13 9.05 -16.48
C ASN A 277 11.61 10.50 -16.67
N SER A 278 12.86 10.67 -17.09
CA SER A 278 13.55 11.96 -17.18
C SER A 278 12.95 12.99 -18.16
N THR A 279 12.03 12.59 -19.02
CA THR A 279 11.31 13.51 -19.92
C THR A 279 9.85 13.10 -19.94
N ILE A 280 8.98 13.96 -19.42
CA ILE A 280 7.54 13.76 -19.39
C ILE A 280 6.94 14.46 -20.63
N PRO A 281 6.37 13.72 -21.58
CA PRO A 281 5.63 14.32 -22.69
C PRO A 281 4.40 15.10 -22.18
N GLU A 282 4.08 16.22 -22.83
CA GLU A 282 2.97 17.11 -22.42
C GLU A 282 1.60 16.41 -22.49
N ASP A 283 1.38 15.57 -23.50
CA ASP A 283 0.17 14.77 -23.67
C ASP A 283 -0.05 13.77 -22.52
N VAL A 284 1.04 13.21 -21.98
CA VAL A 284 1.01 12.29 -20.84
C VAL A 284 0.65 13.04 -19.56
N TRP A 285 1.21 14.23 -19.36
CA TRP A 285 0.85 15.09 -18.22
C TRP A 285 -0.63 15.49 -18.26
N ASP A 286 -1.11 15.89 -19.43
CA ASP A 286 -2.52 16.21 -19.66
C ASP A 286 -3.46 15.03 -19.34
N ALA A 287 -3.10 13.83 -19.78
CA ALA A 287 -3.85 12.62 -19.47
C ALA A 287 -3.88 12.35 -17.96
N PHE A 288 -2.75 12.50 -17.28
CA PHE A 288 -2.66 12.35 -15.82
C PHE A 288 -3.57 13.35 -15.10
N VAL A 289 -3.55 14.64 -15.47
CA VAL A 289 -4.41 15.65 -14.84
C VAL A 289 -5.89 15.34 -15.06
N LYS A 290 -6.28 14.97 -16.28
CA LYS A 290 -7.68 14.69 -16.64
C LYS A 290 -8.21 13.41 -15.99
N LEU A 291 -7.40 12.35 -15.90
CA LEU A 291 -7.85 11.02 -15.45
C LEU A 291 -7.62 10.77 -13.96
N ALA A 292 -6.53 11.28 -13.38
CA ALA A 292 -6.20 11.04 -11.97
C ALA A 292 -6.62 12.21 -11.08
N ILE A 293 -6.23 13.44 -11.44
CA ILE A 293 -6.38 14.61 -10.55
C ILE A 293 -7.80 15.16 -10.55
N MET A 294 -8.34 15.47 -11.73
CA MET A 294 -9.64 16.14 -11.88
C MET A 294 -10.80 15.39 -11.17
N PRO A 295 -10.92 14.05 -11.26
CA PRO A 295 -11.99 13.34 -10.56
C PRO A 295 -11.89 13.46 -9.04
N ILE A 296 -10.67 13.51 -8.49
CA ILE A 296 -10.44 13.67 -7.05
C ILE A 296 -10.80 15.11 -6.66
N VAL A 297 -10.30 16.11 -7.38
CA VAL A 297 -10.61 17.53 -7.10
C VAL A 297 -12.12 17.76 -7.11
N ASN A 298 -12.84 17.26 -8.13
CA ASN A 298 -14.30 17.40 -8.23
C ASN A 298 -15.04 16.72 -7.06
N LYS A 299 -14.50 15.63 -6.52
CA LYS A 299 -15.07 14.95 -5.34
C LYS A 299 -14.86 15.79 -4.08
N PHE A 300 -13.67 16.34 -3.91
CA PHE A 300 -13.34 17.24 -2.81
C PHE A 300 -14.17 18.51 -2.84
N GLU A 301 -14.29 19.14 -4.01
CA GLU A 301 -15.14 20.32 -4.21
C GLU A 301 -16.59 20.05 -3.77
N LYS A 302 -17.17 18.94 -4.23
CA LYS A 302 -18.53 18.53 -3.84
C LYS A 302 -18.66 18.24 -2.35
N ALA A 303 -17.64 17.64 -1.74
CA ALA A 303 -17.64 17.37 -0.30
C ALA A 303 -17.58 18.67 0.52
N ILE A 304 -16.75 19.62 0.10
CA ILE A 304 -16.62 20.94 0.74
C ILE A 304 -17.89 21.76 0.56
N ASN A 305 -18.50 21.77 -0.63
CA ASN A 305 -19.74 22.50 -0.89
C ASN A 305 -20.97 21.94 -0.15
N LYS A 306 -20.93 20.65 0.22
CA LYS A 306 -22.00 19.99 0.98
C LYS A 306 -21.94 20.31 2.49
N ALA A 307 -20.72 20.46 3.01
CA ALA A 307 -20.44 20.68 4.43
C ALA A 307 -20.72 22.14 4.84
#